data_AF-A0A2S6GE39-F1
#
_entry.id   AF-A0A2S6GE39-F1
#
_cell.length_a   1.000
_cell.length_b   1.000
_cell.length_c   1.000
_cell.angle_alpha   90.00
_cell.angle_beta   90.00
_cell.angle_gamma   90.00
#
_symmetry.space_group_name_H-M   'P 1'
#
loop_
_entity.id
_entity.type
_entity.pdbx_description
1 polymer ?
#
loop_
_entity_poly.entity_id
_entity_poly.type
_entity_poly.pdbx_seq_one_letter_code
_entity_poly.pdbx_strand_id
1 'polypeptide(L)'
;MSTTALATPDPESGKEDAALLVSLDQVADEFAQLERLVPRLDKLAARQRSLQRVIKAVMGDGEIGTVSGVPVVSWRKTLRVGVSQKLLKEKYPHIVPEVLDIAEVRRFLVLDR
;
A
#
# COMPACT_ATOMS: atom_id res chain seq x y z
N MET A 1 -17.10 -56.89 0.23
CA MET A 1 -15.91 -57.17 1.06
C MET A 1 -14.92 -56.05 0.82
N SER A 2 -14.83 -55.17 1.81
CA SER A 2 -14.01 -53.96 1.81
C SER A 2 -12.53 -54.31 1.96
N THR A 3 -11.65 -53.59 1.28
CA THR A 3 -10.24 -53.51 1.67
C THR A 3 -9.79 -52.07 1.53
N THR A 4 -9.72 -51.42 2.69
CA THR A 4 -9.13 -50.10 2.93
C THR A 4 -7.74 -50.32 3.49
N ALA A 5 -6.73 -49.71 2.88
CA ALA A 5 -5.55 -49.14 3.54
C ALA A 5 -4.79 -48.32 2.48
N LEU A 6 -5.11 -47.03 2.37
CA LEU A 6 -4.33 -45.93 2.96
C LEU A 6 -2.97 -45.76 2.26
N ALA A 7 -3.00 -45.06 1.13
CA ALA A 7 -1.82 -44.46 0.55
C ALA A 7 -1.32 -43.35 1.50
N THR A 8 -0.06 -43.46 1.88
CA THR A 8 0.75 -42.45 2.56
C THR A 8 0.65 -41.09 1.88
N PRO A 9 0.57 -40.01 2.67
CA PRO A 9 1.48 -38.91 2.42
C PRO A 9 2.18 -38.50 3.71
N ASP A 10 3.46 -38.87 3.83
CA ASP A 10 4.47 -37.92 4.27
C ASP A 10 4.99 -37.27 2.98
N PRO A 11 5.07 -35.94 2.96
CA PRO A 11 6.33 -35.38 3.38
C PRO A 11 6.15 -34.28 4.41
N GLU A 12 6.98 -34.37 5.45
CA GLU A 12 7.55 -33.22 6.13
C GLU A 12 7.68 -32.02 5.19
N SER A 13 6.87 -31.00 5.43
CA SER A 13 7.23 -29.62 5.11
C SER A 13 6.59 -28.67 6.12
N GLY A 14 6.57 -29.10 7.39
CA GLY A 14 6.63 -28.18 8.51
C GLY A 14 8.09 -27.76 8.69
N LYS A 15 8.70 -27.14 7.67
CA LYS A 15 9.82 -26.25 7.96
C LYS A 15 9.18 -25.14 8.80
N GLU A 16 9.43 -25.19 10.10
CA GLU A 16 9.42 -23.99 10.92
C GLU A 16 10.15 -22.94 10.09
N ASP A 17 9.40 -21.95 9.59
CA ASP A 17 9.96 -20.71 9.09
C ASP A 17 10.56 -20.01 10.31
N ALA A 18 11.67 -20.55 10.80
CA ALA A 18 12.56 -19.88 11.70
C ALA A 18 13.04 -18.67 10.90
N ALA A 19 12.38 -17.54 11.13
CA ALA A 19 12.67 -16.29 10.48
C ALA A 19 14.19 -16.11 10.47
N LEU A 20 14.79 -16.16 9.29
CA LEU A 20 16.23 -16.05 9.15
C LEU A 20 16.62 -14.67 9.68
N LEU A 21 17.16 -14.64 10.89
CA LEU A 21 17.65 -13.43 11.52
C LEU A 21 18.92 -13.01 10.78
N VAL A 22 18.86 -11.84 10.15
CA VAL A 22 20.01 -11.23 9.48
C VAL A 22 20.43 -10.03 10.32
N SER A 23 21.72 -9.96 10.69
CA SER A 23 22.26 -8.76 11.36
C SER A 23 22.24 -7.58 10.39
N LEU A 24 21.78 -6.43 10.88
CA LEU A 24 21.77 -5.15 10.18
C LEU A 24 22.79 -4.17 10.77
N ASP A 25 23.75 -4.64 11.57
CA ASP A 25 24.69 -3.76 12.30
C ASP A 25 25.52 -2.88 11.35
N GLN A 26 25.86 -3.41 10.16
CA GLN A 26 26.57 -2.68 9.11
C GLN A 26 25.79 -1.49 8.53
N VAL A 27 24.47 -1.42 8.75
CA VAL A 27 23.58 -0.33 8.30
C VAL A 27 22.81 0.30 9.47
N ALA A 28 23.35 0.20 10.69
CA ALA A 28 22.71 0.71 11.90
C ALA A 28 22.51 2.24 11.85
N ASP A 29 23.44 2.96 11.22
CA ASP A 29 23.36 4.41 11.06
C ASP A 29 22.23 4.83 10.11
N GLU A 30 22.05 4.12 9.00
CA GLU A 30 20.93 4.33 8.07
C GLU A 30 19.59 4.03 8.74
N PHE A 31 19.52 2.97 9.55
CA PHE A 31 18.33 2.66 10.34
C PHE A 31 18.01 3.80 11.33
N ALA A 32 19.00 4.28 12.08
CA ALA A 32 18.82 5.39 13.01
C ALA A 32 18.40 6.71 12.31
N GLN A 33 18.88 6.94 11.08
CA GLN A 33 18.41 8.05 10.26
C GLN A 33 16.95 7.85 9.83
N LEU A 34 16.60 6.65 9.37
CA LEU A 34 15.24 6.31 8.96
C LEU A 34 14.24 6.49 10.11
N GLU A 35 14.55 6.00 11.31
CA GLU A 35 13.72 6.17 12.51
C GLU A 35 13.45 7.65 12.83
N ARG A 36 14.43 8.53 12.62
CA ARG A 36 14.26 9.97 12.85
C ARG A 36 13.48 10.66 11.73
N LEU A 37 13.63 10.19 10.49
CA LEU A 37 13.05 10.81 9.30
C LEU A 37 11.57 10.49 9.15
N VAL A 38 11.16 9.24 9.39
CA VAL A 38 9.77 8.80 9.17
C VAL A 38 8.76 9.68 9.94
N PRO A 39 8.90 9.91 11.26
CA PRO A 39 7.95 10.74 11.99
C PRO A 39 7.95 12.21 11.53
N ARG A 40 9.08 12.72 11.02
CA ARG A 40 9.17 14.08 10.49
C ARG A 40 8.43 14.19 9.16
N LEU A 41 8.61 13.20 8.28
CA LEU A 41 7.89 13.12 7.01
C LEU A 41 6.38 13.00 7.25
N ASP A 42 5.94 12.21 8.22
CA ASP A 42 4.52 12.09 8.56
C ASP A 42 3.92 13.40 9.04
N LYS A 43 4.64 14.12 9.91
CA LYS A 43 4.22 15.46 10.37
C LYS A 43 4.14 16.45 9.21
N LEU A 44 5.14 16.46 8.32
CA LEU A 44 5.15 17.34 7.14
C LEU A 44 4.01 16.98 6.17
N ALA A 45 3.78 15.69 5.91
CA ALA A 45 2.69 15.22 5.07
C ALA A 45 1.31 15.58 5.65
N ALA A 46 1.13 15.41 6.96
CA ALA A 46 -0.10 15.83 7.65
C ALA A 46 -0.31 17.34 7.54
N ARG A 47 0.75 18.14 7.74
CA ARG A 47 0.68 19.60 7.60
C ARG A 47 0.37 20.02 6.17
N GLN A 48 1.01 19.41 5.17
CA GLN A 48 0.75 19.65 3.76
C GLN A 48 -0.72 19.36 3.41
N ARG A 49 -1.26 18.20 3.81
CA ARG A 49 -2.68 17.85 3.58
C ARG A 49 -3.62 18.86 4.22
N SER A 50 -3.31 19.33 5.43
CA SER A 50 -4.09 20.34 6.13
C SER A 50 -4.09 21.68 5.36
N LEU A 51 -2.93 22.17 4.95
CA LEU A 51 -2.81 23.41 4.16
C LEU A 51 -3.53 23.30 2.82
N GLN A 52 -3.35 22.19 2.10
CA GLN A 52 -4.08 21.94 0.85
C GLN A 52 -5.58 21.93 1.05
N ARG A 53 -6.08 21.39 2.16
CA ARG A 53 -7.52 21.41 2.48
C ARG A 53 -8.03 22.84 2.64
N VAL A 54 -7.29 23.69 3.34
CA VAL A 54 -7.63 25.12 3.49
C VAL A 54 -7.68 25.81 2.13
N ILE A 55 -6.65 25.62 1.30
CA ILE A 55 -6.58 26.22 -0.04
C ILE A 55 -7.76 25.74 -0.91
N LYS A 56 -8.03 24.44 -0.95
CA LYS A 56 -9.16 23.87 -1.70
C LYS A 56 -10.51 24.39 -1.21
N ALA A 57 -10.68 24.55 0.10
CA ALA A 57 -11.91 25.12 0.66
C ALA A 57 -12.14 26.56 0.19
N VAL A 58 -11.09 27.38 0.10
CA VAL A 58 -11.17 28.74 -0.44
C VAL A 58 -11.41 28.74 -1.95
N MET A 59 -10.80 27.82 -2.69
CA MET A 59 -10.97 27.72 -4.14
C MET A 59 -12.39 27.33 -4.56
N GLY A 60 -13.12 26.52 -3.78
CA GLY A 60 -14.47 26.09 -4.11
C GLY A 60 -14.53 25.34 -5.45
N ASP A 61 -15.33 25.81 -6.40
CA ASP A 61 -15.35 25.27 -7.79
C ASP A 61 -14.36 25.98 -8.74
N GLY A 62 -13.58 26.94 -8.23
CA GLY A 62 -12.60 27.68 -9.02
C GLY A 62 -11.41 26.80 -9.44
N GLU A 63 -11.01 26.93 -10.71
CA GLU A 63 -9.95 26.10 -11.26
C GLU A 63 -8.54 26.66 -11.06
N ILE A 64 -8.39 27.99 -10.94
CA ILE A 64 -7.09 28.65 -10.81
C ILE A 64 -7.11 29.55 -9.57
N GLY A 65 -6.18 29.30 -8.64
CA GLY A 65 -5.95 30.12 -7.46
C GLY A 65 -4.76 31.06 -7.66
N THR A 66 -4.91 32.33 -7.33
CA THR A 66 -3.88 33.36 -7.45
C THR A 66 -3.44 33.92 -6.09
N VAL A 67 -2.18 34.28 -5.95
CA VAL A 67 -1.63 35.06 -4.82
C VAL A 67 -0.98 36.31 -5.41
N SER A 68 -1.37 37.49 -4.94
CA SER A 68 -0.90 38.78 -5.47
C SER A 68 -1.05 38.92 -7.00
N GLY A 69 -2.15 38.40 -7.55
CA GLY A 69 -2.43 38.40 -8.99
C GLY A 69 -1.67 37.36 -9.82
N VAL A 70 -0.78 36.58 -9.20
CA VAL A 70 0.01 35.53 -9.87
C VAL A 70 -0.65 34.16 -9.65
N PRO A 71 -0.91 33.36 -10.69
CA PRO A 71 -1.47 32.01 -10.54
C PRO A 71 -0.46 31.06 -9.89
N VAL A 72 -0.89 30.37 -8.84
CA VAL A 72 -0.03 29.47 -8.04
C VAL A 72 -0.60 28.07 -7.84
N VAL A 73 -1.90 27.87 -8.02
CA VAL A 73 -2.57 26.58 -7.86
C VAL A 73 -3.57 26.36 -8.99
N SER A 74 -3.57 25.15 -9.55
CA SER A 74 -4.60 24.69 -10.49
C SER A 74 -5.34 23.49 -9.88
N TRP A 75 -6.67 23.50 -9.92
CA TRP A 75 -7.53 22.44 -9.42
C TRP A 75 -8.62 22.11 -10.43
N ARG A 76 -8.45 21.03 -11.17
CA ARG A 76 -9.37 20.61 -12.24
C ARG A 76 -9.99 19.26 -11.95
N LYS A 77 -11.24 19.08 -12.37
CA LYS A 77 -11.91 17.77 -12.33
C LYS A 77 -11.33 16.90 -13.45
N THR A 78 -10.92 15.68 -13.11
CA THR A 78 -10.43 14.69 -14.09
C THR A 78 -11.26 13.42 -13.94
N LEU A 79 -11.76 12.89 -15.06
CA LEU A 79 -12.47 11.61 -15.06
C LEU A 79 -11.43 10.49 -14.95
N ARG A 80 -11.57 9.66 -13.91
CA ARG A 80 -10.82 8.40 -13.80
C ARG A 80 -11.75 7.26 -14.17
N VAL A 81 -11.46 6.59 -15.28
CA VAL A 81 -12.12 5.33 -15.65
C VAL A 81 -11.31 4.19 -15.04
N GLY A 82 -11.98 3.29 -14.33
CA GLY A 82 -11.36 2.11 -13.73
C GLY A 82 -12.36 0.98 -13.62
N VAL A 83 -11.86 -0.25 -13.72
CA VAL A 83 -12.71 -1.43 -13.54
C VAL A 83 -13.02 -1.60 -12.06
N SER A 84 -14.31 -1.67 -11.72
CA SER A 84 -14.73 -1.96 -10.35
C SER A 84 -14.55 -3.45 -10.07
N GLN A 85 -13.50 -3.79 -9.31
CA GLN A 85 -13.25 -5.19 -8.91
C GLN A 85 -14.41 -5.80 -8.13
N LYS A 86 -15.12 -4.98 -7.33
CA LYS A 86 -16.32 -5.42 -6.60
C LYS A 86 -17.41 -5.85 -7.58
N LEU A 87 -17.75 -5.00 -8.54
CA LEU A 87 -18.78 -5.32 -9.54
C LEU A 87 -18.36 -6.46 -10.46
N LEU A 88 -17.06 -6.58 -10.78
CA LEU A 88 -16.53 -7.71 -11.56
C LEU A 88 -16.76 -9.03 -10.83
N LYS A 89 -16.45 -9.09 -9.53
CA LYS A 89 -16.65 -10.27 -8.69
C LYS A 89 -18.14 -10.62 -8.52
N GLU A 90 -19.00 -9.61 -8.35
CA GLU A 90 -20.45 -9.81 -8.18
C GLU A 90 -21.14 -10.26 -9.48
N LYS A 91 -20.79 -9.68 -10.63
CA LYS A 91 -21.48 -9.93 -11.90
C LYS A 91 -20.84 -11.03 -12.75
N TYR A 92 -19.53 -11.22 -12.65
CA TYR A 92 -18.76 -12.15 -13.48
C TYR A 92 -17.80 -13.01 -12.64
N PRO A 93 -18.29 -13.75 -11.63
CA PRO A 93 -17.43 -14.51 -10.72
C PRO A 93 -16.62 -15.61 -11.43
N HIS A 94 -17.11 -16.14 -12.55
CA HIS A 94 -16.45 -17.20 -13.32
C HIS A 94 -15.20 -16.71 -14.06
N ILE A 95 -15.12 -15.42 -14.42
CA ILE A 95 -13.96 -14.85 -15.13
C ILE A 95 -12.83 -14.51 -14.15
N VAL A 96 -13.16 -14.22 -12.89
CA VAL A 96 -12.17 -13.75 -11.89
C VAL A 96 -10.97 -14.69 -11.74
N PRO A 97 -11.14 -16.03 -11.64
CA PRO A 97 -10.00 -16.95 -11.57
C PRO A 97 -9.12 -16.94 -12.82
N GLU A 98 -9.69 -16.72 -14.00
CA GLU A 98 -8.97 -16.73 -15.28
C GLU A 98 -8.06 -15.51 -15.47
N VAL A 99 -8.36 -14.42 -14.76
CA VAL A 99 -7.65 -13.14 -14.88
C VAL A 99 -6.94 -12.74 -13.58
N LEU A 100 -6.91 -13.63 -12.58
CA LEU A 100 -6.28 -13.36 -11.30
C LEU A 100 -4.75 -13.54 -11.42
N ASP A 101 -4.02 -12.46 -11.21
CA ASP A 101 -2.57 -12.50 -11.08
C ASP A 101 -2.20 -12.36 -9.60
N ILE A 102 -1.59 -13.40 -9.02
CA ILE A 102 -1.14 -13.42 -7.63
C ILE A 102 0.39 -13.35 -7.64
N ALA A 103 0.92 -12.21 -7.20
CA ALA A 103 2.35 -12.03 -6.96
C ALA A 103 2.62 -11.96 -5.46
N GLU A 104 3.61 -12.72 -4.99
CA GLU A 104 4.13 -12.58 -3.63
C GLU A 104 4.88 -11.24 -3.50
N VAL A 105 4.53 -10.45 -2.49
CA VAL A 105 5.19 -9.17 -2.21
C VAL A 105 5.75 -9.16 -0.81
N ARG A 106 7.03 -8.78 -0.69
CA ARG A 106 7.67 -8.55 0.61
C ARG A 106 7.25 -7.18 1.13
N ARG A 107 6.79 -7.13 2.37
CA ARG A 107 6.50 -5.87 3.06
C ARG A 107 7.72 -5.45 3.88
N PHE A 108 8.17 -4.23 3.67
CA PHE A 108 9.18 -3.60 4.51
C PHE A 108 8.48 -2.85 5.63
N LEU A 109 8.68 -3.28 6.87
CA LEU A 109 8.10 -2.67 8.07
C LEU A 109 9.24 -2.42 9.06
N VAL A 110 9.31 -1.20 9.58
CA VAL A 110 10.13 -0.90 10.75
C VAL A 110 9.30 -1.33 11.97
N LEU A 111 9.87 -2.19 12.81
CA LEU A 111 9.21 -2.65 14.03
C LEU A 111 9.38 -1.59 15.12
N ASP A 112 8.30 -1.32 15.85
CA ASP A 112 8.36 -0.45 17.04
C ASP A 112 9.22 -1.13 18.13
N ARG A 113 10.02 -0.34 18.85
CA ARG A 113 10.79 -0.77 20.02
C ARG A 113 10.12 -0.34 21.31
#